data_AF-A0A2W5RET1-F1
#
_entry.id   AF-A0A2W5RET1-F1
#
_cell.length_a   1.000
_cell.length_b   1.000
_cell.length_c   1.000
_cell.angle_alpha   90.00
_cell.angle_beta   90.00
_cell.angle_gamma   90.00
#
_symmetry.space_group_name_H-M   'P 1'
#
loop_
_entity.id
_entity.type
_entity.pdbx_description
1 polymer ?
#
loop_
_entity_poly.entity_id
_entity_poly.type
_entity_poly.pdbx_seq_one_letter_code
_entity_poly.pdbx_strand_id
1 'polypeptide(L)'
;MSNEGVSSMLKRGALLAVTGLSLMAAACDRKPTGQTVAVVNGEEISAGELNTELQVANVPPNADQKVARQQLLQNLIDRRLLAQDARKNGVDKSPEFLSRQRRLTDELLISMNAERQAGSQRLPDQKAVDAFIAANPLAFGQRQVLALQQIVIDPPSDPKTLAPLADAHSMDAVAATLTRLNVPFTRTTGRLDTGNVPPDALKRIFALPPTEPFVLPANGKLYANVIVGREPVSMSQEDMRKAAVAALRQQNTQKSIVGEVKQLRAAAKIEYQPGYAPATPNANGAAKAK
;
A
#
# COMPACT_ATOMS: atom_id res chain seq x y z
N MET A 1 34.81 -19.17 75.88
CA MET A 1 34.03 -20.40 75.62
C MET A 1 33.55 -20.29 74.18
N SER A 2 34.18 -20.95 73.20
CA SER A 2 34.07 -22.39 72.86
C SER A 2 33.02 -22.62 71.77
N ASN A 3 33.18 -23.42 70.70
CA ASN A 3 34.31 -24.16 70.06
C ASN A 3 33.88 -24.35 68.56
N GLU A 4 34.62 -24.79 67.53
CA GLU A 4 36.00 -25.30 67.34
C GLU A 4 36.91 -24.21 66.71
N GLY A 5 37.52 -24.21 65.49
CA GLY A 5 37.68 -25.15 64.35
C GLY A 5 37.55 -24.44 62.97
N VAL A 6 38.17 -24.84 61.84
CA VAL A 6 39.22 -25.84 61.49
C VAL A 6 40.38 -25.14 60.73
N SER A 7 41.59 -25.72 60.80
CA SER A 7 42.86 -25.23 60.19
C SER A 7 42.95 -25.58 58.69
N SER A 8 43.15 -24.65 57.75
CA SER A 8 44.41 -24.05 57.22
C SER A 8 45.22 -24.86 56.16
N MET A 9 46.15 -24.16 55.49
CA MET A 9 47.15 -24.61 54.49
C MET A 9 46.74 -24.98 53.05
N LEU A 10 47.12 -24.12 52.10
CA LEU A 10 47.95 -24.40 50.89
C LEU A 10 48.37 -23.01 50.32
N LYS A 11 49.55 -22.43 50.53
CA LYS A 11 50.96 -22.78 50.22
C LYS A 11 51.27 -22.98 48.72
N ARG A 12 52.01 -21.99 48.16
CA ARG A 12 52.72 -21.97 46.85
C ARG A 12 51.81 -21.88 45.60
N GLY A 13 52.20 -21.22 44.51
CA GLY A 13 53.36 -20.34 44.31
C GLY A 13 53.60 -19.90 42.85
N ALA A 14 53.72 -18.59 42.64
CA ALA A 14 54.57 -17.87 41.68
C ALA A 14 54.80 -18.36 40.21
N LEU A 15 54.37 -17.48 39.27
CA LEU A 15 55.16 -16.93 38.13
C LEU A 15 55.25 -17.70 36.77
N LEU A 16 55.21 -16.91 35.68
CA LEU A 16 55.41 -17.24 34.24
C LEU A 16 54.32 -18.16 33.61
N ALA A 17 53.97 -18.04 32.32
CA ALA A 17 54.70 -17.47 31.17
C ALA A 17 53.83 -16.63 30.20
N VAL A 18 54.47 -16.02 29.20
CA VAL A 18 53.84 -15.22 28.14
C VAL A 18 53.57 -16.07 26.90
N THR A 19 52.35 -16.03 26.37
CA THR A 19 52.00 -16.45 25.00
C THR A 19 51.06 -15.43 24.35
N GLY A 20 51.64 -14.48 23.60
CA GLY A 20 50.86 -13.56 22.78
C GLY A 20 50.27 -14.29 21.58
N LEU A 21 48.95 -14.49 21.55
CA LEU A 21 48.27 -15.11 20.42
C LEU A 21 47.87 -14.05 19.39
N SER A 22 48.78 -13.77 18.46
CA SER A 22 48.55 -12.87 17.33
C SER A 22 47.46 -13.42 16.40
N LEU A 23 46.20 -12.99 16.59
CA LEU A 23 45.11 -13.29 15.67
C LEU A 23 45.34 -12.54 14.34
N MET A 24 46.06 -13.20 13.43
CA MET A 24 46.14 -12.79 12.03
C MET A 24 44.74 -12.83 11.42
N ALA A 25 44.27 -11.69 10.93
CA ALA A 25 43.02 -11.60 10.20
C ALA A 25 43.16 -12.32 8.85
N ALA A 26 42.71 -13.58 8.78
CA ALA A 26 42.68 -14.36 7.56
C ALA A 26 41.63 -13.79 6.59
N ALA A 27 42.04 -12.81 5.78
CA ALA A 27 41.30 -12.38 4.61
C ALA A 27 41.27 -13.53 3.59
N CYS A 28 40.23 -14.36 3.64
CA CYS A 28 40.08 -15.49 2.73
C CYS A 28 39.75 -15.00 1.30
N ASP A 29 40.75 -15.02 0.42
CA ASP A 29 40.60 -14.87 -1.04
C ASP A 29 39.72 -15.98 -1.65
N ARG A 30 38.40 -15.84 -1.51
CA ARG A 30 37.44 -16.62 -2.30
C ARG A 30 37.39 -16.05 -3.71
N LYS A 31 38.07 -16.72 -4.64
CA LYS A 31 37.88 -16.48 -6.07
C LYS A 31 36.42 -16.77 -6.46
N PRO A 32 35.84 -16.01 -7.41
CA PRO A 32 34.50 -16.27 -7.93
C PRO A 32 34.38 -17.73 -8.42
N THR A 33 33.34 -18.43 -7.95
CA THR A 33 32.91 -19.71 -8.55
C THR A 33 32.08 -19.44 -9.81
N GLY A 34 31.70 -20.47 -10.57
CA GLY A 34 30.91 -20.30 -11.81
C GLY A 34 29.54 -19.61 -11.65
N GLN A 35 29.05 -19.41 -10.41
CA GLN A 35 27.82 -18.67 -10.09
C GLN A 35 28.08 -17.27 -9.51
N THR A 36 29.34 -16.95 -9.18
CA THR A 36 29.81 -15.67 -8.63
C THR A 36 30.40 -14.82 -9.76
N VAL A 37 30.12 -13.52 -9.80
CA VAL A 37 30.66 -12.60 -10.84
C VAL A 37 31.60 -11.53 -10.29
N ALA A 38 31.51 -11.20 -9.01
CA ALA A 38 32.46 -10.37 -8.29
C ALA A 38 32.41 -10.68 -6.78
N VAL A 39 33.47 -10.28 -6.05
CA VAL A 39 33.53 -10.36 -4.59
C VAL A 39 34.00 -9.00 -4.06
N VAL A 40 33.28 -8.46 -3.08
CA VAL A 40 33.48 -7.12 -2.53
C VAL A 40 33.67 -7.24 -1.01
N ASN A 41 34.92 -7.10 -0.55
CA ASN A 41 35.31 -7.27 0.86
C ASN A 41 34.80 -8.59 1.50
N GLY A 42 34.80 -9.68 0.71
CA GLY A 42 34.33 -11.01 1.12
C GLY A 42 32.83 -11.27 0.92
N GLU A 43 32.03 -10.27 0.56
CA GLU A 43 30.64 -10.47 0.12
C GLU A 43 30.59 -10.79 -1.38
N GLU A 44 29.86 -11.84 -1.75
CA GLU A 44 29.70 -12.24 -3.15
C GLU A 44 28.57 -11.48 -3.86
N ILE A 45 28.81 -11.15 -5.13
CA ILE A 45 27.81 -10.72 -6.12
C ILE A 45 27.62 -11.88 -7.09
N SER A 46 26.39 -12.35 -7.26
CA SER A 46 26.09 -13.54 -8.07
C SER A 46 25.69 -13.20 -9.51
N ALA A 47 25.86 -14.16 -10.43
CA ALA A 47 25.30 -14.09 -11.77
C ALA A 47 23.77 -13.95 -11.76
N GLY A 48 23.10 -14.46 -10.71
CA GLY A 48 21.67 -14.27 -10.48
C GLY A 48 21.32 -12.81 -10.21
N GLU A 49 22.00 -12.17 -9.25
CA GLU A 49 21.82 -10.74 -8.91
C GLU A 49 22.00 -9.86 -10.17
N LEU A 50 23.11 -10.06 -10.89
CA LEU A 50 23.40 -9.31 -12.12
C LEU A 50 22.36 -9.53 -13.24
N ASN A 51 21.81 -10.74 -13.37
CA ASN A 51 20.75 -11.03 -14.34
C ASN A 51 19.39 -10.44 -13.94
N THR A 52 19.06 -10.38 -12.65
CA THR A 52 17.86 -9.72 -12.16
C THR A 52 17.92 -8.21 -12.40
N GLU A 53 19.05 -7.56 -12.09
CA GLU A 53 19.23 -6.13 -12.38
C GLU A 53 19.15 -5.86 -13.90
N LEU A 54 19.70 -6.74 -14.76
CA LEU A 54 19.59 -6.60 -16.23
C LEU A 54 18.13 -6.66 -16.73
N GLN A 55 17.27 -7.45 -16.08
CA GLN A 55 15.84 -7.49 -16.38
C GLN A 55 15.12 -6.22 -15.91
N VAL A 56 15.43 -5.74 -14.69
CA VAL A 56 14.85 -4.50 -14.14
C VAL A 56 15.28 -3.26 -14.95
N ALA A 57 16.50 -3.23 -15.46
CA ALA A 57 17.02 -2.14 -16.29
C ALA A 57 16.39 -2.06 -17.69
N ASN A 58 15.60 -3.06 -18.11
CA ASN A 58 14.90 -3.12 -19.39
C ASN A 58 15.79 -2.74 -20.61
N VAL A 59 16.99 -3.33 -20.65
CA VAL A 59 18.05 -2.98 -21.61
C VAL A 59 17.55 -3.16 -23.06
N PRO A 60 17.63 -2.13 -23.93
CA PRO A 60 17.13 -2.21 -25.29
C PRO A 60 17.76 -3.36 -26.11
N PRO A 61 16.98 -4.08 -26.96
CA PRO A 61 17.49 -5.24 -27.72
C PRO A 61 18.65 -4.94 -28.68
N ASN A 62 18.84 -3.67 -29.04
CA ASN A 62 19.90 -3.16 -29.92
C ASN A 62 21.13 -2.61 -29.17
N ALA A 63 21.14 -2.64 -27.83
CA ALA A 63 22.30 -2.24 -27.02
C ALA A 63 23.33 -3.38 -26.91
N ASP A 64 24.61 -3.04 -26.76
CA ASP A 64 25.65 -4.03 -26.46
C ASP A 64 25.45 -4.58 -25.04
N GLN A 65 24.89 -5.79 -24.95
CA GLN A 65 24.66 -6.48 -23.68
C GLN A 65 25.93 -6.75 -22.88
N LYS A 66 27.11 -6.82 -23.51
CA LYS A 66 28.38 -6.99 -22.81
C LYS A 66 28.74 -5.71 -22.06
N VAL A 67 28.63 -4.55 -22.72
CA VAL A 67 28.87 -3.23 -22.11
C VAL A 67 27.83 -2.96 -21.03
N ALA A 68 26.54 -3.18 -21.29
CA ALA A 68 25.47 -3.00 -20.30
C ALA A 68 25.67 -3.89 -19.05
N ARG A 69 26.03 -5.16 -19.25
CA ARG A 69 26.34 -6.10 -18.15
C ARG A 69 27.58 -5.67 -17.35
N GLN A 70 28.62 -5.15 -18.01
CA GLN A 70 29.81 -4.63 -17.32
C GLN A 70 29.50 -3.39 -16.48
N GLN A 71 28.78 -2.41 -17.04
CA GLN A 71 28.35 -1.20 -16.34
C GLN A 71 27.48 -1.53 -15.12
N LEU A 72 26.50 -2.42 -15.29
CA LEU A 72 25.60 -2.81 -14.20
C LEU A 72 26.31 -3.60 -13.10
N LEU A 73 27.35 -4.37 -13.43
CA LEU A 73 28.22 -4.99 -12.44
C LEU A 73 29.05 -3.97 -11.66
N GLN A 74 29.52 -2.88 -12.27
CA GLN A 74 30.17 -1.79 -11.52
C GLN A 74 29.17 -1.12 -10.56
N ASN A 75 27.97 -0.78 -11.04
CA ASN A 75 26.90 -0.22 -10.20
C ASN A 75 26.55 -1.13 -9.01
N LEU A 76 26.57 -2.45 -9.20
CA LEU A 76 26.39 -3.44 -8.11
C LEU A 76 27.55 -3.43 -7.09
N ILE A 77 28.79 -3.29 -7.56
CA ILE A 77 29.97 -3.18 -6.70
C ILE A 77 29.91 -1.89 -5.88
N ASP A 78 29.62 -0.75 -6.50
CA ASP A 78 29.49 0.56 -5.84
C ASP A 78 28.35 0.55 -4.81
N ARG A 79 27.18 0.00 -5.18
CA ARG A 79 26.05 -0.23 -4.25
C ARG A 79 26.48 -1.06 -3.05
N ARG A 80 27.29 -2.10 -3.26
CA ARG A 80 27.77 -3.00 -2.20
C ARG A 80 28.77 -2.30 -1.27
N LEU A 81 29.72 -1.53 -1.83
CA LEU A 81 30.69 -0.73 -1.07
C LEU A 81 29.99 0.33 -0.20
N LEU A 82 29.06 1.09 -0.76
CA LEU A 82 28.30 2.11 -0.03
C LEU A 82 27.43 1.49 1.07
N ALA A 83 26.82 0.33 0.82
CA ALA A 83 26.07 -0.41 1.84
C ALA A 83 26.96 -0.95 2.97
N GLN A 84 28.19 -1.38 2.65
CA GLN A 84 29.17 -1.82 3.66
C GLN A 84 29.64 -0.67 4.55
N ASP A 85 29.93 0.51 3.99
CA ASP A 85 30.31 1.68 4.78
C ASP A 85 29.13 2.18 5.66
N ALA A 86 27.90 2.17 5.15
CA ALA A 86 26.71 2.49 5.96
C ALA A 86 26.53 1.57 7.17
N ARG A 87 26.78 0.24 7.04
CA ARG A 87 26.76 -0.72 8.16
C ARG A 87 27.91 -0.52 9.14
N LYS A 88 29.10 -0.20 8.64
CA LYS A 88 30.29 0.16 9.44
C LYS A 88 30.05 1.41 10.27
N ASN A 89 29.35 2.40 9.70
CA ASN A 89 28.92 3.63 10.38
C ASN A 89 27.63 3.44 11.22
N GLY A 90 27.11 2.20 11.34
CA GLY A 90 26.00 1.86 12.24
C GLY A 90 24.61 2.29 11.79
N VAL A 91 24.43 2.71 10.53
CA VAL A 91 23.12 3.12 9.99
C VAL A 91 22.10 1.97 10.11
N ASP A 92 22.57 0.74 9.90
CA ASP A 92 21.82 -0.52 10.02
C ASP A 92 21.27 -0.81 11.44
N LYS A 93 21.83 -0.17 12.46
CA LYS A 93 21.42 -0.31 13.87
C LYS A 93 20.56 0.86 14.37
N SER A 94 20.35 1.88 13.54
CA SER A 94 19.55 3.03 13.93
C SER A 94 18.07 2.65 14.11
N PRO A 95 17.34 3.23 15.09
CA PRO A 95 15.91 2.98 15.27
C PRO A 95 15.08 3.32 14.03
N GLU A 96 15.51 4.33 13.27
CA GLU A 96 14.90 4.71 12.00
C GLU A 96 15.07 3.62 10.93
N PHE A 97 16.29 3.11 10.72
CA PHE A 97 16.52 2.03 9.77
C PHE A 97 15.71 0.79 10.13
N LEU A 98 15.74 0.36 11.39
CA LEU A 98 15.02 -0.84 11.85
C LEU A 98 13.50 -0.71 11.68
N SER A 99 12.95 0.49 11.91
CA SER A 99 11.53 0.80 11.68
C SER A 99 11.17 0.79 10.19
N ARG A 100 11.96 1.48 9.35
CA ARG A 100 11.79 1.50 7.88
C ARG A 100 11.94 0.10 7.27
N GLN A 101 12.95 -0.66 7.69
CA GLN A 101 13.23 -2.02 7.24
C GLN A 101 12.08 -2.97 7.55
N ARG A 102 11.54 -2.94 8.78
CA ARG A 102 10.38 -3.76 9.15
C ARG A 102 9.20 -3.46 8.22
N ARG A 103 8.83 -2.18 8.08
CA ARG A 103 7.70 -1.78 7.23
C ARG A 103 7.89 -2.21 5.76
N LEU A 104 9.07 -1.99 5.19
CA LEU A 104 9.40 -2.41 3.81
C LEU A 104 9.39 -3.95 3.65
N THR A 105 9.78 -4.70 4.69
CA THR A 105 9.71 -6.17 4.70
C THR A 105 8.26 -6.64 4.72
N ASP A 106 7.42 -6.05 5.58
CA ASP A 106 5.99 -6.36 5.66
C ASP A 106 5.27 -6.00 4.34
N GLU A 107 5.55 -4.81 3.78
CA GLU A 107 5.03 -4.34 2.48
C GLU A 107 5.41 -5.30 1.33
N LEU A 108 6.67 -5.76 1.27
CA LEU A 108 7.15 -6.71 0.26
C LEU A 108 6.55 -8.11 0.43
N LEU A 109 6.42 -8.60 1.67
CA LEU A 109 5.77 -9.89 1.94
C LEU A 109 4.30 -9.87 1.52
N ILE A 110 3.61 -8.74 1.74
CA ILE A 110 2.23 -8.53 1.29
C ILE A 110 2.14 -8.53 -0.24
N SER A 111 3.01 -7.80 -0.95
CA SER A 111 2.97 -7.74 -2.42
C SER A 111 3.27 -9.09 -3.06
N MET A 112 4.34 -9.77 -2.63
CA MET A 112 4.73 -11.09 -3.14
C MET A 112 3.68 -12.17 -2.82
N ASN A 113 2.94 -12.04 -1.70
CA ASN A 113 1.81 -12.94 -1.43
C ASN A 113 0.60 -12.63 -2.31
N ALA A 114 0.29 -11.35 -2.55
CA ALA A 114 -0.81 -10.93 -3.41
C ALA A 114 -0.57 -11.35 -4.88
N GLU A 115 0.66 -11.21 -5.38
CA GLU A 115 1.08 -11.70 -6.71
C GLU A 115 0.91 -13.22 -6.83
N ARG A 116 1.40 -13.98 -5.84
CA ARG A 116 1.25 -15.44 -5.76
C ARG A 116 -0.22 -15.87 -5.73
N GLN A 117 -1.05 -15.19 -4.93
CA GLN A 117 -2.49 -15.42 -4.91
C GLN A 117 -3.10 -15.12 -6.29
N ALA A 118 -2.83 -13.95 -6.87
CA ALA A 118 -3.39 -13.54 -8.17
C ALA A 118 -3.05 -14.50 -9.31
N GLY A 119 -1.81 -15.01 -9.36
CA GLY A 119 -1.41 -16.05 -10.31
C GLY A 119 -2.14 -17.39 -10.15
N SER A 120 -2.70 -17.66 -8.97
CA SER A 120 -3.49 -18.87 -8.67
C SER A 120 -5.00 -18.68 -8.83
N GLN A 121 -5.50 -17.45 -8.97
CA GLN A 121 -6.93 -17.18 -9.04
C GLN A 121 -7.57 -17.69 -10.34
N ARG A 122 -8.63 -18.49 -10.20
CA ARG A 122 -9.46 -18.91 -11.33
C ARG A 122 -10.10 -17.69 -12.00
N LEU A 123 -10.00 -17.64 -13.33
CA LEU A 123 -10.71 -16.67 -14.17
C LEU A 123 -12.22 -16.70 -13.87
N PRO A 124 -12.90 -15.52 -13.79
CA PRO A 124 -14.36 -15.47 -13.78
C PRO A 124 -14.91 -16.17 -15.03
N ASP A 125 -15.92 -17.03 -14.86
CA ASP A 125 -16.58 -17.68 -15.99
C ASP A 125 -17.50 -16.70 -16.75
N GLN A 126 -17.89 -17.08 -17.97
CA GLN A 126 -18.72 -16.24 -18.83
C GLN A 126 -20.06 -15.86 -18.19
N LYS A 127 -20.68 -16.76 -17.42
CA LYS A 127 -21.97 -16.50 -16.75
C LYS A 127 -21.81 -15.45 -15.66
N ALA A 128 -20.71 -15.48 -14.90
CA ALA A 128 -20.36 -14.45 -13.94
C ALA A 128 -20.07 -13.09 -14.62
N VAL A 129 -19.38 -13.09 -15.77
CA VAL A 129 -19.09 -11.89 -16.56
C VAL A 129 -20.37 -11.26 -17.12
N ASP A 130 -21.21 -12.03 -17.81
CA ASP A 130 -22.45 -11.54 -18.42
C ASP A 130 -23.45 -11.06 -17.34
N ALA A 131 -23.52 -11.75 -16.19
CA ALA A 131 -24.31 -11.30 -15.03
C ALA A 131 -23.76 -10.01 -14.39
N PHE A 132 -22.43 -9.83 -14.33
CA PHE A 132 -21.82 -8.60 -13.81
C PHE A 132 -22.07 -7.40 -14.72
N ILE A 133 -22.08 -7.60 -16.05
CA ILE A 133 -22.45 -6.56 -17.01
C ILE A 133 -23.92 -6.16 -16.80
N ALA A 134 -24.83 -7.14 -16.73
CA ALA A 134 -26.26 -6.90 -16.52
C ALA A 134 -26.59 -6.21 -15.19
N ALA A 135 -25.84 -6.52 -14.11
CA ALA A 135 -26.03 -5.91 -12.80
C ALA A 135 -25.48 -4.48 -12.65
N ASN A 136 -24.65 -4.02 -13.61
CA ASN A 136 -23.97 -2.71 -13.55
C ASN A 136 -24.16 -1.90 -14.85
N PRO A 137 -25.40 -1.66 -15.31
CA PRO A 137 -25.64 -1.08 -16.64
C PRO A 137 -24.97 0.29 -16.83
N LEU A 138 -24.98 1.15 -15.80
CA LEU A 138 -24.32 2.46 -15.81
C LEU A 138 -22.78 2.40 -15.93
N ALA A 139 -22.14 1.25 -15.75
CA ALA A 139 -20.70 1.07 -16.02
C ALA A 139 -20.44 0.50 -17.43
N PHE A 140 -21.48 -0.03 -18.10
CA PHE A 140 -21.40 -0.78 -19.34
C PHE A 140 -22.41 -0.26 -20.38
N GLY A 141 -23.50 -0.99 -20.67
CA GLY A 141 -24.44 -0.65 -21.75
C GLY A 141 -25.28 0.62 -21.58
N GLN A 142 -25.19 1.30 -20.43
CA GLN A 142 -25.79 2.62 -20.15
C GLN A 142 -24.75 3.60 -19.58
N ARG A 143 -23.45 3.34 -19.85
CA ARG A 143 -22.36 4.24 -19.48
C ARG A 143 -22.54 5.61 -20.11
N GLN A 144 -22.19 6.65 -19.36
CA GLN A 144 -22.37 8.04 -19.77
C GLN A 144 -21.33 8.93 -19.10
N VAL A 145 -20.97 10.02 -19.76
CA VAL A 145 -20.28 11.13 -19.10
C VAL A 145 -21.33 12.13 -18.63
N LEU A 146 -21.32 12.39 -17.33
CA LEU A 146 -22.14 13.40 -16.68
C LEU A 146 -21.42 14.75 -16.79
N ALA A 147 -22.09 15.77 -17.30
CA ALA A 147 -21.65 17.15 -17.16
C ALA A 147 -22.14 17.67 -15.80
N LEU A 148 -21.21 18.22 -15.00
CA LEU A 148 -21.46 18.65 -13.63
C LEU A 148 -21.24 20.15 -13.47
N GLN A 149 -22.15 20.82 -12.78
CA GLN A 149 -21.79 22.03 -12.03
C GLN A 149 -21.27 21.61 -10.67
N GLN A 150 -20.21 22.27 -10.20
CA GLN A 150 -19.49 21.88 -8.99
C GLN A 150 -19.19 23.07 -8.09
N ILE A 151 -19.15 22.82 -6.78
CA ILE A 151 -18.52 23.69 -5.80
C ILE A 151 -17.42 22.88 -5.13
N VAL A 152 -16.19 23.41 -5.23
CA VAL A 152 -15.00 22.81 -4.63
C VAL A 152 -14.69 23.52 -3.31
N ILE A 153 -14.45 22.74 -2.27
CA ILE A 153 -13.93 23.21 -0.98
C ILE A 153 -12.74 22.37 -0.55
N ASP A 154 -11.83 22.98 0.20
CA ASP A 154 -10.86 22.24 1.00
C ASP A 154 -11.56 21.66 2.24
N PRO A 155 -11.24 20.43 2.67
CA PRO A 155 -11.91 19.82 3.82
C PRO A 155 -11.56 20.60 5.11
N PRO A 156 -12.54 21.06 5.90
CA PRO A 156 -12.26 21.75 7.16
C PRO A 156 -11.75 20.78 8.22
N SER A 157 -10.93 21.28 9.15
CA SER A 157 -10.28 20.48 10.20
C SER A 157 -11.27 19.75 11.13
N ASP A 158 -12.48 20.29 11.35
CA ASP A 158 -13.62 19.53 11.89
C ASP A 158 -14.67 19.33 10.78
N PRO A 159 -14.88 18.08 10.30
CA PRO A 159 -15.95 17.76 9.34
C PRO A 159 -17.35 18.18 9.78
N LYS A 160 -17.63 18.31 11.08
CA LYS A 160 -18.95 18.76 11.59
C LYS A 160 -19.31 20.17 11.16
N THR A 161 -18.32 21.00 10.81
CA THR A 161 -18.52 22.34 10.22
C THR A 161 -19.44 22.28 9.00
N LEU A 162 -19.41 21.18 8.25
CA LEU A 162 -20.21 20.98 7.03
C LEU A 162 -21.60 20.38 7.28
N ALA A 163 -21.96 20.02 8.52
CA ALA A 163 -23.26 19.40 8.82
C ALA A 163 -24.49 20.20 8.33
N PRO A 164 -24.52 21.55 8.37
CA PRO A 164 -25.63 22.34 7.82
C PRO A 164 -25.79 22.29 6.28
N LEU A 165 -24.90 21.60 5.55
CA LEU A 165 -25.10 21.31 4.12
C LEU A 165 -26.08 20.16 3.86
N ALA A 166 -26.50 19.42 4.89
CA ALA A 166 -27.51 18.37 4.74
C ALA A 166 -28.88 18.90 4.29
N ASP A 167 -29.20 20.16 4.61
CA ASP A 167 -30.44 20.84 4.25
C ASP A 167 -30.33 21.65 2.94
N ALA A 168 -29.20 21.52 2.22
CA ALA A 168 -28.84 22.40 1.09
C ALA A 168 -29.20 21.78 -0.28
N HIS A 169 -30.50 21.63 -0.56
CA HIS A 169 -31.08 21.00 -1.76
C HIS A 169 -30.84 21.70 -3.12
N SER A 170 -29.85 22.58 -3.22
CA SER A 170 -29.38 23.17 -4.48
C SER A 170 -27.94 23.70 -4.36
N MET A 171 -27.25 23.86 -5.51
CA MET A 171 -25.89 24.40 -5.52
C MET A 171 -25.79 25.83 -4.98
N ASP A 172 -26.85 26.63 -5.09
CA ASP A 172 -26.89 27.97 -4.52
C ASP A 172 -27.21 27.97 -3.02
N ALA A 173 -27.99 27.01 -2.53
CA ALA A 173 -28.16 26.76 -1.10
C ALA A 173 -26.84 26.28 -0.46
N VAL A 174 -26.06 25.46 -1.17
CA VAL A 174 -24.70 25.06 -0.77
C VAL A 174 -23.78 26.28 -0.72
N ALA A 175 -23.73 27.10 -1.77
CA ALA A 175 -22.92 28.32 -1.79
C ALA A 175 -23.28 29.31 -0.67
N ALA A 176 -24.57 29.57 -0.46
CA ALA A 176 -25.06 30.44 0.61
C ALA A 176 -24.72 29.89 2.00
N THR A 177 -24.82 28.57 2.19
CA THR A 177 -24.48 27.92 3.47
C THR A 177 -22.99 27.95 3.74
N LEU A 178 -22.14 27.65 2.76
CA LEU A 178 -20.67 27.80 2.86
C LEU A 178 -20.28 29.24 3.19
N THR A 179 -20.93 30.23 2.55
CA THR A 179 -20.73 31.67 2.83
C THR A 179 -21.08 31.99 4.28
N ARG A 180 -22.25 31.55 4.77
CA ARG A 180 -22.70 31.71 6.17
C ARG A 180 -21.76 31.04 7.19
N LEU A 181 -21.10 29.95 6.80
CA LEU A 181 -20.11 29.22 7.60
C LEU A 181 -18.69 29.80 7.48
N ASN A 182 -18.48 30.83 6.66
CA ASN A 182 -17.16 31.39 6.32
C ASN A 182 -16.18 30.36 5.74
N VAL A 183 -16.68 29.32 5.06
CA VAL A 183 -15.86 28.30 4.37
C VAL A 183 -15.55 28.79 2.95
N PRO A 184 -14.27 29.01 2.57
CA PRO A 184 -13.90 29.41 1.22
C PRO A 184 -14.27 28.32 0.21
N PHE A 185 -14.79 28.73 -0.96
CA PHE A 185 -15.23 27.81 -2.00
C PHE A 185 -15.06 28.38 -3.41
N THR A 186 -14.95 27.50 -4.40
CA THR A 186 -14.86 27.85 -5.82
C THR A 186 -15.96 27.15 -6.61
N ARG A 187 -16.81 27.91 -7.32
CA ARG A 187 -17.71 27.35 -8.34
C ARG A 187 -16.89 26.97 -9.58
N THR A 188 -17.14 25.79 -10.14
CA THR A 188 -16.50 25.28 -11.36
C THR A 188 -17.43 24.31 -12.10
N THR A 189 -16.98 23.75 -13.22
CA THR A 189 -17.63 22.64 -13.93
C THR A 189 -16.72 21.43 -14.04
N GLY A 190 -17.30 20.25 -14.21
CA GLY A 190 -16.57 19.00 -14.34
C GLY A 190 -17.26 17.98 -15.26
N ARG A 191 -16.54 16.91 -15.59
CA ARG A 191 -17.06 15.74 -16.32
C ARG A 191 -16.81 14.49 -15.48
N LEU A 192 -17.83 13.65 -15.30
CA LEU A 192 -17.76 12.41 -14.51
C LEU A 192 -18.26 11.23 -15.34
N ASP A 193 -17.36 10.32 -15.68
CA ASP A 193 -17.69 9.07 -16.38
C ASP A 193 -18.24 8.04 -15.38
N THR A 194 -19.46 7.55 -15.62
CA THR A 194 -20.11 6.57 -14.74
C THR A 194 -19.38 5.22 -14.71
N GLY A 195 -18.55 4.89 -15.70
CA GLY A 195 -17.68 3.71 -15.66
C GLY A 195 -16.63 3.74 -14.55
N ASN A 196 -16.30 4.93 -14.03
CA ASN A 196 -15.27 5.12 -13.00
C ASN A 196 -15.86 5.26 -11.57
N VAL A 197 -17.19 5.20 -11.41
CA VAL A 197 -17.86 5.42 -10.12
C VAL A 197 -18.34 4.08 -9.53
N PRO A 198 -18.13 3.81 -8.22
CA PRO A 198 -18.63 2.60 -7.59
C PRO A 198 -20.15 2.40 -7.80
N PRO A 199 -20.64 1.20 -8.17
CA PRO A 199 -22.05 0.98 -8.50
C PRO A 199 -23.06 1.41 -7.42
N ASP A 200 -22.72 1.22 -6.14
CA ASP A 200 -23.60 1.61 -5.03
C ASP A 200 -23.57 3.12 -4.74
N ALA A 201 -22.56 3.85 -5.21
CA ALA A 201 -22.56 5.31 -5.24
C ALA A 201 -23.42 5.82 -6.40
N LEU A 202 -23.32 5.21 -7.59
CA LEU A 202 -24.20 5.53 -8.73
C LEU A 202 -25.68 5.33 -8.40
N LYS A 203 -26.05 4.19 -7.79
CA LYS A 203 -27.45 3.93 -7.35
C LYS A 203 -27.98 5.03 -6.43
N ARG A 204 -27.14 5.59 -5.55
CA ARG A 204 -27.53 6.71 -4.67
C ARG A 204 -27.68 8.00 -5.47
N ILE A 205 -26.65 8.38 -6.24
CA ILE A 205 -26.64 9.62 -7.05
C ILE A 205 -27.82 9.67 -8.03
N PHE A 206 -28.15 8.56 -8.69
CA PHE A 206 -29.26 8.48 -9.65
C PHE A 206 -30.65 8.34 -9.00
N ALA A 207 -30.71 8.13 -7.68
CA ALA A 207 -31.96 8.17 -6.90
C ALA A 207 -32.26 9.56 -6.31
N LEU A 208 -31.34 10.53 -6.45
CA LEU A 208 -31.56 11.90 -5.99
C LEU A 208 -32.43 12.71 -6.97
N PRO A 209 -33.17 13.73 -6.49
CA PRO A 209 -33.82 14.72 -7.35
C PRO A 209 -32.83 15.43 -8.29
N PRO A 210 -33.25 15.91 -9.48
CA PRO A 210 -32.32 16.50 -10.47
C PRO A 210 -31.51 17.71 -10.00
N THR A 211 -31.99 18.45 -9.00
CA THR A 211 -31.34 19.65 -8.42
C THR A 211 -30.47 19.34 -7.20
N GLU A 212 -30.56 18.14 -6.65
CA GLU A 212 -30.02 17.77 -5.35
C GLU A 212 -28.49 17.60 -5.40
N PRO A 213 -27.71 18.35 -4.58
CA PRO A 213 -26.27 18.22 -4.56
C PRO A 213 -25.78 16.89 -3.96
N PHE A 214 -24.79 16.27 -4.58
CA PHE A 214 -24.07 15.12 -4.02
C PHE A 214 -22.59 15.41 -3.87
N VAL A 215 -21.99 14.95 -2.76
CA VAL A 215 -20.57 15.18 -2.46
C VAL A 215 -19.71 13.99 -2.91
N LEU A 216 -18.62 14.27 -3.61
CA LEU A 216 -17.55 13.31 -3.93
C LEU A 216 -16.19 13.87 -3.49
N PRO A 217 -15.35 13.09 -2.78
CA PRO A 217 -13.97 13.44 -2.51
C PRO A 217 -13.09 13.14 -3.73
N ALA A 218 -12.21 14.06 -4.12
CA ALA A 218 -11.20 13.85 -5.16
C ALA A 218 -9.98 14.74 -4.92
N ASN A 219 -8.78 14.23 -5.20
CA ASN A 219 -7.52 15.00 -5.16
C ASN A 219 -7.29 15.80 -3.84
N GLY A 220 -7.73 15.24 -2.70
CA GLY A 220 -7.65 15.89 -1.39
C GLY A 220 -8.72 16.95 -1.09
N LYS A 221 -9.60 17.28 -2.04
CA LYS A 221 -10.69 18.25 -1.91
C LYS A 221 -12.07 17.58 -1.90
N LEU A 222 -13.08 18.30 -1.44
CA LEU A 222 -14.48 17.91 -1.54
C LEU A 222 -15.16 18.67 -2.68
N TYR A 223 -15.89 17.96 -3.52
CA TYR A 223 -16.70 18.51 -4.60
C TYR A 223 -18.15 18.25 -4.27
N ALA A 224 -18.95 19.30 -4.04
CA ALA A 224 -20.41 19.21 -4.16
C ALA A 224 -20.76 19.33 -5.65
N ASN A 225 -21.68 18.50 -6.15
CA ASN A 225 -21.96 18.34 -7.57
C ASN A 225 -23.47 18.32 -7.83
N VAL A 226 -23.91 18.87 -8.95
CA VAL A 226 -25.23 18.59 -9.55
C VAL A 226 -25.08 18.23 -11.02
N ILE A 227 -25.89 17.29 -11.52
CA ILE A 227 -25.84 16.86 -12.93
C ILE A 227 -26.62 17.85 -13.79
N VAL A 228 -25.93 18.50 -14.73
CA VAL A 228 -26.52 19.46 -15.68
C VAL A 228 -26.56 18.95 -17.12
N GLY A 229 -25.95 17.80 -17.40
CA GLY A 229 -25.99 17.14 -18.71
C GLY A 229 -25.56 15.68 -18.65
N ARG A 230 -25.96 14.90 -19.66
CA ARG A 230 -25.68 13.46 -19.77
C ARG A 230 -25.35 13.12 -21.22
N GLU A 231 -24.17 12.54 -21.45
CA GLU A 231 -23.66 12.17 -22.77
C GLU A 231 -23.41 10.65 -22.83
N PRO A 232 -24.18 9.87 -23.60
CA PRO A 232 -24.00 8.41 -23.66
C PRO A 232 -22.62 8.00 -24.21
N VAL A 233 -22.02 6.98 -23.61
CA VAL A 233 -20.75 6.39 -24.06
C VAL A 233 -21.04 4.99 -24.61
N SER A 234 -20.93 4.83 -25.92
CA SER A 234 -21.00 3.52 -26.57
C SER A 234 -19.76 2.68 -26.22
N MET A 235 -19.96 1.38 -25.99
CA MET A 235 -18.91 0.44 -25.62
C MET A 235 -19.17 -0.90 -26.32
N SER A 236 -18.15 -1.52 -26.90
CA SER A 236 -18.33 -2.77 -27.63
C SER A 236 -18.63 -3.94 -26.69
N GLN A 237 -19.31 -4.98 -27.20
CA GLN A 237 -19.54 -6.23 -26.45
C GLN A 237 -18.24 -6.92 -26.01
N GLU A 238 -17.15 -6.74 -26.76
CA GLU A 238 -15.84 -7.29 -26.41
C GLU A 238 -15.19 -6.50 -25.27
N ASP A 239 -15.23 -5.17 -25.35
CA ASP A 239 -14.62 -4.30 -24.34
C ASP A 239 -15.40 -4.31 -23.03
N MET A 240 -16.74 -4.38 -23.08
CA MET A 240 -17.56 -4.60 -21.89
C MET A 240 -17.16 -5.89 -21.17
N ARG A 241 -16.88 -6.99 -21.90
CA ARG A 241 -16.38 -8.24 -21.30
C ARG A 241 -14.97 -8.13 -20.76
N LYS A 242 -14.02 -7.50 -21.48
CA LYS A 242 -12.66 -7.25 -20.98
C LYS A 242 -12.68 -6.46 -19.67
N ALA A 243 -13.44 -5.36 -19.64
CA ALA A 243 -13.59 -4.51 -18.46
C ALA A 243 -14.31 -5.23 -17.30
N ALA A 244 -15.36 -6.02 -17.58
CA ALA A 244 -16.04 -6.82 -16.57
C ALA A 244 -15.15 -7.92 -15.97
N VAL A 245 -14.32 -8.61 -16.77
CA VAL A 245 -13.33 -9.58 -16.26
C VAL A 245 -12.31 -8.91 -15.35
N ALA A 246 -11.80 -7.73 -15.72
CA ALA A 246 -10.87 -6.96 -14.88
C ALA A 246 -11.53 -6.49 -13.57
N ALA A 247 -12.75 -5.94 -13.64
CA ALA A 247 -13.50 -5.49 -12.48
C ALA A 247 -13.89 -6.63 -11.53
N LEU A 248 -14.28 -7.79 -12.06
CA LEU A 248 -14.56 -9.00 -11.27
C LEU A 248 -13.29 -9.51 -10.56
N ARG A 249 -12.15 -9.57 -11.25
CA ARG A 249 -10.86 -9.91 -10.63
C ARG A 249 -10.51 -8.95 -9.49
N GLN A 250 -10.59 -7.65 -9.72
CA GLN A 250 -10.29 -6.65 -8.69
C GLN A 250 -11.26 -6.75 -7.50
N GLN A 251 -12.56 -6.92 -7.76
CA GLN A 251 -13.56 -7.08 -6.71
C GLN A 251 -13.35 -8.37 -5.90
N ASN A 252 -13.00 -9.48 -6.55
CA ASN A 252 -12.72 -10.75 -5.89
C ASN A 252 -11.45 -10.66 -5.02
N THR A 253 -10.35 -10.11 -5.55
CA THR A 253 -9.12 -9.86 -4.77
C THR A 253 -9.39 -8.96 -3.56
N GLN A 254 -10.13 -7.86 -3.73
CA GLN A 254 -10.47 -6.96 -2.62
C GLN A 254 -11.34 -7.64 -1.55
N LYS A 255 -12.30 -8.48 -1.95
CA LYS A 255 -13.13 -9.30 -1.05
C LYS A 255 -12.29 -10.35 -0.31
N SER A 256 -11.40 -11.04 -1.02
CA SER A 256 -10.51 -12.05 -0.44
C SER A 256 -9.58 -11.44 0.60
N ILE A 257 -8.89 -10.33 0.29
CA ILE A 257 -7.99 -9.65 1.24
C ILE A 257 -8.75 -9.20 2.50
N VAL A 258 -9.95 -8.62 2.36
CA VAL A 258 -10.77 -8.21 3.52
C VAL A 258 -11.25 -9.42 4.34
N GLY A 259 -11.55 -10.54 3.68
CA GLY A 259 -11.87 -11.81 4.33
C GLY A 259 -10.69 -12.43 5.08
N GLU A 260 -9.52 -12.49 4.43
CA GLU A 260 -8.26 -13.02 4.95
C GLU A 260 -7.80 -12.21 6.17
N VAL A 261 -7.77 -10.87 6.09
CA VAL A 261 -7.45 -10.00 7.23
C VAL A 261 -8.46 -10.20 8.38
N LYS A 262 -9.75 -10.39 8.09
CA LYS A 262 -10.76 -10.68 9.12
C LYS A 262 -10.53 -12.03 9.80
N GLN A 263 -10.16 -13.07 9.04
CA GLN A 263 -9.84 -14.40 9.57
C GLN A 263 -8.54 -14.40 10.39
N LEU A 264 -7.47 -13.80 9.86
CA LEU A 264 -6.19 -13.65 10.55
C LEU A 264 -6.36 -12.90 11.87
N ARG A 265 -7.13 -11.80 11.90
CA ARG A 265 -7.46 -11.08 13.15
C ARG A 265 -8.34 -11.85 14.13
N ALA A 266 -9.10 -12.84 13.67
CA ALA A 266 -9.92 -13.69 14.55
C ALA A 266 -9.12 -14.87 15.14
N ALA A 267 -8.06 -15.32 14.45
CA ALA A 267 -7.14 -16.35 14.93
C ALA A 267 -5.96 -15.78 15.76
N ALA A 268 -5.58 -14.52 15.54
CA ALA A 268 -4.47 -13.88 16.23
C ALA A 268 -4.81 -13.45 17.66
N LYS A 269 -3.89 -13.68 18.59
CA LYS A 269 -3.91 -13.09 19.94
C LYS A 269 -3.50 -11.61 19.84
N ILE A 270 -4.47 -10.70 19.79
CA ILE A 270 -4.23 -9.25 19.71
C ILE A 270 -4.47 -8.62 21.08
N GLU A 271 -3.40 -8.13 21.70
CA GLU A 271 -3.46 -7.37 22.95
C GLU A 271 -3.36 -5.86 22.69
N TYR A 272 -4.07 -5.07 23.50
CA TYR A 272 -4.12 -3.61 23.38
C TYR A 272 -3.73 -2.96 24.71
N GLN A 273 -2.88 -1.94 24.65
CA GLN A 273 -2.67 -1.05 25.79
C GLN A 273 -3.91 -0.18 26.04
N PRO A 274 -4.13 0.33 27.28
CA PRO A 274 -5.25 1.21 27.59
C PRO A 274 -5.33 2.41 26.62
N GLY A 275 -6.53 2.66 26.08
CA GLY A 275 -6.77 3.72 25.09
C GLY A 275 -6.49 3.35 23.63
N TYR A 276 -5.85 2.21 23.33
CA TYR A 276 -5.51 1.79 21.96
C TYR A 276 -6.44 0.71 21.37
N ALA A 277 -7.38 0.18 22.15
CA ALA A 277 -8.38 -0.76 21.67
C ALA A 277 -9.37 -0.07 20.70
N PRO A 278 -9.87 -0.76 19.66
CA PRO A 278 -10.87 -0.21 18.77
C PRO A 278 -12.17 0.08 19.54
N ALA A 279 -12.79 1.23 19.28
CA ALA A 279 -14.08 1.58 19.85
C ALA A 279 -15.13 0.50 19.50
N THR A 280 -15.79 -0.05 20.51
CA THR A 280 -16.87 -1.02 20.32
C THR A 280 -18.00 -0.40 19.51
N PRO A 281 -18.45 -1.00 18.38
CA PRO A 281 -19.62 -0.52 17.66
C PRO A 281 -20.84 -0.54 18.59
N ASN A 282 -21.38 0.64 18.89
CA ASN A 282 -22.49 0.79 19.83
C ASN A 282 -23.76 0.10 19.30
N ALA A 283 -24.10 -1.06 19.86
CA ALA A 283 -25.33 -1.79 19.54
C ALA A 283 -26.63 -1.10 20.02
N ASN A 284 -26.54 0.14 20.50
CA ASN A 284 -27.64 0.96 21.03
C ASN A 284 -28.14 2.01 20.02
N GLY A 285 -28.20 1.66 18.74
CA GLY A 285 -28.87 2.45 17.69
C GLY A 285 -30.28 1.99 17.34
N ALA A 286 -30.76 0.88 17.92
CA ALA A 286 -31.97 0.16 17.50
C ALA A 286 -33.04 0.07 18.61
N ALA A 287 -33.31 1.16 19.32
CA ALA A 287 -34.44 1.26 20.24
C ALA A 287 -34.97 2.70 20.38
N LYS A 288 -36.29 2.86 20.30
CA LYS A 288 -37.07 4.07 20.63
C LYS A 288 -36.81 5.33 19.75
N ALA A 289 -37.48 5.36 18.60
CA ALA A 289 -38.49 6.40 18.41
C ALA A 289 -39.87 5.77 18.72
N LYS A 290 -40.82 6.56 19.20
CA LYS A 290 -42.20 6.16 19.55
C LYS A 290 -43.14 7.28 19.09
#